data_AF-A0A0A8ULC4-F1
#
_entry.id   AF-A0A0A8ULC4-F1
#
_cell.length_a   1.000
_cell.length_b   1.000
_cell.length_c   1.000
_cell.angle_alpha   90.00
_cell.angle_beta   90.00
_cell.angle_gamma   90.00
#
_symmetry.space_group_name_H-M   'P 1'
#
loop_
_entity.id
_entity.type
_entity.pdbx_description
1 polymer ?
#
loop_
_entity_poly.entity_id
_entity_poly.type
_entity_poly.pdbx_seq_one_letter_code
_entity_poly.pdbx_strand_id
1 'polypeptide(L)'
;MLWKQIFRICRFSKYVFFEWATEPVFNRGLILALVAPAITLSFYRYFFGEDTMMEELNSLIIGTITFIGSYLIYLLIGLFCAPFIAYKKEKEKGSFFGKRFVYHNAYHIYTTIIKPEDHEQTITFVVKDAEPYSLVCFDFKYRGGLGYVSVMCSSEYVKNSTQAANLRNQQLTLRLDKQRNATLKCCTAPNSDDTILGIYMLSWEY
;
A
#
# COMPACT_ATOMS: atom_id res chain seq x y z
N MET A 1 25.84 3.88 15.61
CA MET A 1 24.38 4.18 15.56
C MET A 1 23.97 4.87 14.27
N LEU A 2 24.65 5.92 13.82
CA LEU A 2 24.38 6.68 12.58
C LEU A 2 24.25 5.81 11.31
N TRP A 3 25.16 4.88 11.08
CA TRP A 3 25.14 4.03 9.88
C TRP A 3 23.86 3.17 9.75
N LYS A 4 23.31 2.69 10.87
CA LYS A 4 22.05 1.92 10.86
C LYS A 4 20.85 2.81 10.51
N GLN A 5 20.85 4.07 10.95
CA GLN A 5 19.80 5.05 10.58
C GLN A 5 19.90 5.42 9.09
N ILE A 6 21.12 5.60 8.56
CA ILE A 6 21.35 5.93 7.13
C ILE A 6 20.84 4.80 6.24
N PHE A 7 21.23 3.53 6.49
CA PHE A 7 20.74 2.39 5.71
C PHE A 7 19.20 2.25 5.77
N ARG A 8 18.58 2.59 6.91
CA ARG A 8 17.13 2.56 7.08
C ARG A 8 16.41 3.62 6.23
N ILE A 9 16.89 4.87 6.27
CA ILE A 9 16.33 5.97 5.47
C ILE A 9 16.51 5.68 3.97
N CYS A 10 17.64 5.10 3.56
CA CYS A 10 17.87 4.66 2.18
C CYS A 10 16.85 3.60 1.72
N ARG A 11 16.40 2.71 2.62
CA ARG A 11 15.43 1.67 2.27
C ARG A 11 14.01 2.23 2.12
N PHE A 12 13.59 3.11 3.02
CA PHE A 12 12.26 3.72 2.95
C PHE A 12 12.15 4.73 1.79
N SER A 13 13.22 5.50 1.54
CA SER A 13 13.30 6.42 0.40
C SER A 13 13.21 5.73 -0.95
N LYS A 14 13.69 4.47 -1.09
CA LYS A 14 13.47 3.68 -2.29
C LYS A 14 11.98 3.54 -2.62
N TYR A 15 11.15 3.15 -1.66
CA TYR A 15 9.71 2.97 -1.89
C TYR A 15 9.02 4.30 -2.20
N VAL A 16 9.36 5.37 -1.47
CA VAL A 16 8.84 6.72 -1.70
C VAL A 16 9.23 7.25 -3.08
N PHE A 17 10.47 6.99 -3.52
CA PHE A 17 10.95 7.37 -4.84
C PHE A 17 10.20 6.63 -5.95
N PHE A 18 9.98 5.31 -5.81
CA PHE A 18 9.21 4.54 -6.79
C PHE A 18 7.76 5.03 -6.91
N GLU A 19 7.09 5.30 -5.79
CA GLU A 19 5.73 5.87 -5.78
C GLU A 19 5.71 7.22 -6.53
N TRP A 20 6.63 8.12 -6.19
CA TRP A 20 6.74 9.45 -6.79
C TRP A 20 7.13 9.43 -8.28
N ALA A 21 7.97 8.48 -8.69
CA ALA A 21 8.40 8.31 -10.08
C ALA A 21 7.33 7.66 -10.97
N THR A 22 6.38 6.91 -10.39
CA THR A 22 5.39 6.14 -11.16
C THR A 22 3.99 6.76 -11.15
N GLU A 23 3.65 7.59 -10.16
CA GLU A 23 2.40 8.36 -10.09
C GLU A 23 2.05 9.11 -11.40
N PRO A 24 2.97 9.85 -12.05
CA PRO A 24 2.62 10.59 -13.25
C PRO A 24 2.54 9.71 -14.52
N VAL A 25 3.21 8.55 -14.55
CA VAL A 25 3.39 7.75 -15.78
C VAL A 25 2.17 6.90 -16.13
N PHE A 26 1.32 6.55 -15.15
CA PHE A 26 0.13 5.70 -15.34
C PHE A 26 -1.18 6.48 -15.50
N ASN A 27 -1.12 7.76 -15.85
CA ASN A 27 -2.33 8.52 -16.15
C ASN A 27 -2.84 8.19 -17.56
N ARG A 28 -4.13 7.85 -17.71
CA ARG A 28 -4.75 7.48 -19.01
C ARG A 28 -4.55 8.55 -20.10
N GLY A 29 -4.32 9.81 -19.71
CA GLY A 29 -4.00 10.90 -20.63
C GLY A 29 -2.66 10.76 -21.36
N LEU A 30 -1.67 10.08 -20.79
CA LEU A 30 -0.35 9.89 -21.41
C LEU A 30 -0.39 8.91 -22.58
N ILE A 31 -1.28 7.92 -22.53
CA ILE A 31 -1.51 6.97 -23.63
C ILE A 31 -2.14 7.69 -24.84
N LEU A 32 -3.10 8.59 -24.60
CA LEU A 32 -3.69 9.44 -25.65
C LEU A 32 -2.68 10.42 -26.25
N ALA A 33 -1.79 10.97 -25.40
CA ALA A 33 -0.72 11.87 -25.84
C ALA A 33 0.35 11.17 -26.72
N LEU A 34 0.51 9.85 -26.61
CA LEU A 34 1.42 9.07 -27.45
C LEU A 34 0.85 8.79 -28.86
N VAL A 35 -0.48 8.74 -29.01
CA VAL A 35 -1.13 8.42 -30.29
C VAL A 35 -1.40 9.67 -31.12
N ALA A 36 -1.66 10.81 -30.48
CA ALA A 36 -1.96 12.07 -31.16
C ALA A 36 -0.87 12.52 -32.17
N PRO A 37 0.44 12.47 -31.87
CA PRO A 37 1.50 12.87 -32.80
C PRO A 37 1.49 12.12 -34.13
N ALA A 38 1.25 10.81 -34.10
CA ALA A 38 1.22 9.97 -35.30
C ALA A 38 0.03 10.33 -36.22
N ILE A 39 -1.10 10.67 -35.62
CA ILE A 39 -2.29 11.15 -36.35
C ILE A 39 -2.00 12.51 -36.97
N THR A 40 -1.48 13.46 -36.19
CA THR A 40 -1.18 14.83 -36.66
C THR A 40 -0.15 14.85 -37.79
N LEU A 41 0.93 14.06 -37.70
CA LEU A 41 1.94 13.94 -38.77
C LEU A 41 1.36 13.36 -40.07
N SER A 42 0.40 12.43 -39.96
CA SER A 42 -0.29 11.86 -41.13
C SER A 42 -1.16 12.90 -41.85
N PHE A 43 -1.81 13.80 -41.09
CA PHE A 43 -2.56 14.93 -41.66
C PHE A 43 -1.64 15.96 -42.32
N TYR A 44 -0.52 16.31 -41.68
CA TYR A 44 0.45 17.27 -42.25
C TYR A 44 1.02 16.78 -43.59
N ARG A 45 1.40 15.50 -43.68
CA ARG A 45 1.87 14.90 -44.94
C ARG A 45 0.83 14.99 -46.06
N TYR A 46 -0.44 14.77 -45.73
CA TYR A 46 -1.52 14.73 -46.72
C TYR A 46 -1.92 16.13 -47.21
N PHE A 47 -1.90 17.14 -46.34
CA PHE A 47 -2.41 18.49 -46.66
C PHE A 47 -1.33 19.53 -47.01
N PHE A 48 -0.11 19.41 -46.47
CA PHE A 48 0.90 20.47 -46.55
C PHE A 48 2.21 20.05 -47.21
N GLY A 49 2.31 18.82 -47.70
CA GLY A 49 3.52 18.31 -48.36
C GLY A 49 4.61 17.86 -47.38
N GLU A 50 5.67 17.26 -47.94
CA GLU A 50 6.68 16.51 -47.18
C GLU A 50 7.66 17.42 -46.42
N ASP A 51 8.01 18.59 -46.97
CA ASP A 51 8.94 19.53 -46.34
C ASP A 51 8.39 20.10 -45.03
N THR A 52 7.12 20.52 -45.03
CA THR A 52 6.40 21.05 -43.85
C THR A 52 6.19 19.97 -42.79
N MET A 53 6.02 18.71 -43.21
CA MET A 53 5.96 17.56 -42.29
C MET A 53 7.32 17.31 -41.63
N MET A 54 8.43 17.42 -42.37
CA MET A 54 9.78 17.22 -41.84
C MET A 54 10.19 18.29 -40.82
N GLU A 55 9.77 19.55 -41.02
CA GLU A 55 10.00 20.63 -40.07
C GLU A 55 9.24 20.43 -38.75
N GLU A 56 7.96 20.06 -38.83
CA GLU A 56 7.15 19.72 -37.65
C GLU A 56 7.67 18.45 -36.95
N LEU A 57 8.14 17.45 -37.70
CA LEU A 57 8.77 16.26 -37.13
C LEU A 57 10.03 16.62 -36.34
N ASN A 58 10.87 17.53 -36.85
CA ASN A 58 12.04 18.03 -36.12
C ASN A 58 11.65 18.77 -34.84
N SER A 59 10.62 19.62 -34.89
CA SER A 59 10.06 20.29 -33.71
C SER A 59 9.57 19.27 -32.66
N LEU A 60 8.91 18.20 -33.11
CA LEU A 60 8.39 17.13 -32.26
C LEU A 60 9.52 16.29 -31.63
N ILE A 61 10.59 16.02 -32.38
CA ILE A 61 11.80 15.36 -31.88
C ILE A 61 12.48 16.23 -30.81
N ILE A 62 12.66 17.53 -31.07
CA ILE A 62 13.25 18.47 -30.10
C ILE A 62 12.37 18.55 -28.84
N GLY A 63 11.05 18.62 -28.99
CA GLY A 63 10.10 18.58 -27.89
C GLY A 63 10.20 17.30 -27.08
N THR A 64 10.36 16.15 -27.74
CA THR A 64 10.53 14.84 -27.10
C THR A 64 11.84 14.76 -26.32
N ILE A 65 12.96 15.22 -26.91
CA ILE A 65 14.26 15.28 -26.24
C ILE A 65 14.19 16.18 -25.00
N THR A 66 13.55 17.34 -25.13
CA THR A 66 13.36 18.29 -24.03
C THR A 66 12.50 17.69 -22.93
N PHE A 67 11.41 16.98 -23.29
CA PHE A 67 10.56 16.27 -22.34
C PHE A 67 11.34 15.18 -21.60
N ILE A 68 12.08 14.33 -22.30
CA ILE A 68 12.94 13.29 -21.70
C ILE A 68 13.98 13.91 -20.75
N GLY A 69 14.62 15.00 -21.18
CA GLY A 69 15.59 15.74 -20.36
C GLY A 69 14.97 16.32 -19.10
N SER A 70 13.81 16.97 -19.22
CA SER A 70 13.08 17.52 -18.07
C SER A 70 12.59 16.43 -17.10
N TYR A 71 12.18 15.27 -17.63
CA TYR A 71 11.80 14.12 -16.82
C TYR A 71 13.00 13.50 -16.08
N LEU A 72 14.17 13.46 -16.71
CA LEU A 72 15.43 13.06 -16.03
C LEU A 72 15.77 14.01 -14.88
N ILE A 73 15.65 15.32 -15.08
CA ILE A 73 15.85 16.31 -14.03
C ILE A 73 14.83 16.13 -12.91
N TYR A 74 13.57 15.89 -13.24
CA TYR A 74 12.52 15.56 -12.28
C TYR A 74 12.91 14.32 -11.46
N LEU A 75 13.28 13.20 -12.10
CA LEU A 75 13.75 12.00 -11.41
C LEU A 75 14.95 12.27 -10.48
N LEU A 76 15.91 13.09 -10.91
CA LEU A 76 17.06 13.47 -10.07
C LEU A 76 16.61 14.25 -8.84
N ILE A 77 15.74 15.25 -8.99
CA ILE A 77 15.16 16.01 -7.87
C ILE A 77 14.44 15.06 -6.91
N GLY A 78 13.64 14.13 -7.43
CA GLY A 78 12.97 13.10 -6.65
C GLY A 78 13.93 12.25 -5.84
N LEU A 79 15.05 11.84 -6.43
CA LEU A 79 16.07 11.04 -5.75
C LEU A 79 16.71 11.80 -4.58
N PHE A 80 17.03 13.09 -4.79
CA PHE A 80 17.58 13.96 -3.74
C PHE A 80 16.56 14.25 -2.64
N CYS A 81 15.29 14.46 -2.98
CA CYS A 81 14.23 14.78 -2.03
C CYS A 81 13.65 13.54 -1.31
N ALA A 82 13.74 12.35 -1.90
CA ALA A 82 13.22 11.11 -1.36
C ALA A 82 13.64 10.82 0.10
N PRO A 83 14.91 10.97 0.52
CA PRO A 83 15.29 10.76 1.93
C PRO A 83 14.64 11.77 2.89
N PHE A 84 14.47 13.03 2.49
CA PHE A 84 13.81 14.05 3.32
C PHE A 84 12.31 13.80 3.43
N ILE A 85 11.66 13.44 2.32
CA ILE A 85 10.24 13.08 2.30
C ILE A 85 10.01 11.81 3.11
N ALA A 86 10.87 10.80 2.96
CA ALA A 86 10.82 9.57 3.73
C ALA A 86 10.97 9.84 5.23
N TYR A 87 11.94 10.67 5.64
CA TYR A 87 12.14 11.05 7.04
C TYR A 87 10.92 11.78 7.61
N LYS A 88 10.36 12.73 6.87
CA LYS A 88 9.15 13.46 7.28
C LYS A 88 7.94 12.52 7.41
N LYS A 89 7.68 11.69 6.39
CA LYS A 89 6.60 10.68 6.40
C LYS A 89 6.78 9.67 7.54
N GLU A 90 8.02 9.24 7.83
CA GLU A 90 8.33 8.35 8.95
C GLU A 90 7.90 9.01 10.27
N LYS A 91 8.36 10.24 10.53
CA LYS A 91 8.04 10.99 11.75
C LYS A 91 6.54 11.27 11.94
N GLU A 92 5.79 11.42 10.85
CA GLU A 92 4.34 11.60 10.90
C GLU A 92 3.58 10.28 11.15
N LYS A 93 4.07 9.17 10.58
CA LYS A 93 3.41 7.85 10.72
C LYS A 93 3.76 7.13 12.03
N GLY A 94 5.00 7.22 12.50
CA GLY A 94 5.47 6.41 13.62
C GLY A 94 6.95 6.60 13.95
N SER A 95 7.51 5.64 14.67
CA SER A 95 8.91 5.69 15.09
C SER A 95 9.51 4.29 15.15
N PHE A 96 10.76 4.17 14.71
CA PHE A 96 11.52 2.94 14.82
C PHE A 96 12.29 2.85 16.14
N PHE A 97 12.14 1.72 16.81
CA PHE A 97 12.93 1.31 17.98
C PHE A 97 13.74 0.07 17.59
N GLY A 98 14.99 0.28 17.15
CA GLY A 98 15.82 -0.80 16.61
C GLY A 98 15.27 -1.34 15.28
N LYS A 99 14.81 -2.60 15.28
CA LYS A 99 14.20 -3.27 14.12
C LYS A 99 12.68 -3.18 14.08
N ARG A 100 12.06 -2.66 15.14
CA ARG A 100 10.62 -2.55 15.27
C ARG A 100 10.15 -1.15 14.88
N PHE A 101 9.20 -1.06 13.96
CA PHE A 101 8.45 0.16 13.67
C PHE A 101 7.18 0.18 14.52
N VAL A 102 6.91 1.29 15.21
CA VAL A 102 5.69 1.48 16.01
C VAL A 102 4.94 2.69 15.46
N TYR A 103 3.67 2.52 15.12
CA TYR A 103 2.84 3.62 14.66
C TYR A 103 2.47 4.56 15.82
N HIS A 104 2.37 5.86 15.54
CA HIS A 104 1.87 6.82 16.54
C HIS A 104 0.39 6.59 16.85
N ASN A 105 -0.39 6.24 15.81
CA ASN A 105 -1.78 5.85 15.91
C ASN A 105 -1.99 4.52 15.20
N ALA A 106 -2.89 3.67 15.71
CA ALA A 106 -3.21 2.38 15.10
C ALA A 106 -3.58 2.56 13.62
N TYR A 107 -2.81 1.96 12.71
CA TYR A 107 -2.94 2.15 11.28
C TYR A 107 -3.95 1.16 10.69
N HIS A 108 -5.03 1.66 10.10
CA HIS A 108 -6.05 0.80 9.51
C HIS A 108 -5.51 0.03 8.29
N ILE A 109 -5.75 -1.27 8.27
CA ILE A 109 -5.29 -2.17 7.19
C ILE A 109 -6.46 -2.67 6.37
N TYR A 110 -7.48 -3.19 7.04
CA TYR A 110 -8.54 -3.94 6.39
C TYR A 110 -9.81 -3.88 7.23
N THR A 111 -10.95 -3.85 6.56
CA THR A 111 -12.26 -4.01 7.20
C THR A 111 -13.05 -5.04 6.43
N THR A 112 -13.72 -5.92 7.17
CA THR A 112 -14.58 -6.95 6.61
C THR A 112 -15.82 -7.14 7.47
N ILE A 113 -16.86 -7.71 6.87
CA ILE A 113 -18.09 -8.09 7.54
C ILE A 113 -18.06 -9.61 7.67
N ILE A 114 -18.29 -10.09 8.88
CA ILE A 114 -18.30 -11.52 9.21
C ILE A 114 -19.75 -11.89 9.50
N LYS A 115 -20.26 -12.82 8.72
CA LYS A 115 -21.59 -13.40 8.90
C LYS A 115 -21.54 -14.66 9.73
N PRO A 116 -22.66 -15.10 10.33
CA PRO A 116 -22.73 -16.40 11.01
C PRO A 116 -22.30 -17.57 10.12
N GLU A 117 -22.63 -17.48 8.83
CA GLU A 117 -22.27 -18.45 7.78
C GLU A 117 -20.76 -18.57 7.54
N ASP A 118 -19.98 -17.57 7.96
CA ASP A 118 -18.52 -17.55 7.82
C ASP A 118 -17.81 -18.31 8.95
N HIS A 119 -18.56 -19.10 9.74
CA HIS A 119 -17.99 -19.94 10.78
C HIS A 119 -16.91 -20.87 10.21
N GLU A 120 -15.75 -20.89 10.86
CA GLU A 120 -14.54 -21.61 10.45
C GLU A 120 -13.89 -21.18 9.14
N GLN A 121 -14.43 -20.20 8.42
CA GLN A 121 -13.81 -19.68 7.21
C GLN A 121 -12.54 -18.89 7.54
N THR A 122 -11.63 -18.84 6.58
CA THR A 122 -10.39 -18.08 6.70
C THR A 122 -10.45 -16.78 5.91
N ILE A 123 -9.98 -15.70 6.52
CA ILE A 123 -9.84 -14.40 5.88
C ILE A 123 -8.36 -14.14 5.68
N THR A 124 -7.95 -13.93 4.44
CA THR A 124 -6.59 -13.56 4.09
C THR A 124 -6.56 -12.12 3.60
N PHE A 125 -5.67 -11.32 4.18
CA PHE A 125 -5.47 -9.93 3.80
C PHE A 125 -3.98 -9.60 3.64
N VAL A 126 -3.68 -8.62 2.79
CA VAL A 126 -2.31 -8.21 2.45
C VAL A 126 -1.92 -6.98 3.26
N VAL A 127 -0.79 -7.06 3.97
CA VAL A 127 -0.21 -5.91 4.69
C VAL A 127 0.80 -5.21 3.79
N LYS A 128 0.44 -4.02 3.29
CA LYS A 128 1.28 -3.28 2.34
C LYS A 128 2.48 -2.58 3.00
N ASP A 129 2.30 -2.08 4.21
CA ASP A 129 3.29 -1.22 4.90
C ASP A 129 4.41 -2.00 5.63
N ALA A 130 4.28 -3.32 5.81
CA ALA A 130 5.28 -4.16 6.47
C ALA A 130 6.10 -4.96 5.45
N GLU A 131 7.35 -5.28 5.79
CA GLU A 131 8.21 -6.12 4.93
C GLU A 131 7.74 -7.59 4.95
N PRO A 132 8.05 -8.38 3.89
CA PRO A 132 7.84 -9.83 3.91
C PRO A 132 8.46 -10.48 5.14
N TYR A 133 7.81 -11.51 5.69
CA TYR A 133 8.26 -12.22 6.90
C TYR A 133 8.34 -11.38 8.19
N SER A 134 7.85 -10.14 8.18
CA SER A 134 7.79 -9.31 9.38
C SER A 134 6.83 -9.90 10.41
N LEU A 135 7.17 -9.74 11.67
CA LEU A 135 6.29 -9.98 12.80
C LEU A 135 5.45 -8.73 13.04
N VAL A 136 4.13 -8.83 12.91
CA VAL A 136 3.21 -7.69 12.95
C VAL A 136 2.27 -7.83 14.15
N CYS A 137 2.14 -6.75 14.93
CA CYS A 137 1.19 -6.64 16.03
C CYS A 137 -0.07 -5.94 15.52
N PHE A 138 -1.19 -6.66 15.56
CA PHE A 138 -2.50 -6.22 15.14
C PHE A 138 -3.40 -5.92 16.34
N ASP A 139 -4.24 -4.92 16.20
CA ASP A 139 -5.37 -4.58 17.06
C ASP A 139 -6.67 -4.83 16.27
N PHE A 140 -7.56 -5.64 16.83
CA PHE A 140 -8.82 -6.02 16.20
C PHE A 140 -9.95 -5.27 16.89
N LYS A 141 -10.70 -4.47 16.12
CA LYS A 141 -11.88 -3.76 16.64
C LYS A 141 -13.13 -4.35 16.03
N TYR A 142 -14.05 -4.74 16.90
CA TYR A 142 -15.30 -5.38 16.51
C TYR A 142 -16.48 -4.47 16.81
N ARG A 143 -17.44 -4.41 15.87
CA ARG A 143 -18.71 -3.70 16.04
C ARG A 143 -19.86 -4.61 15.60
N GLY A 144 -20.87 -4.78 16.46
CA GLY A 144 -22.03 -5.65 16.18
C GLY A 144 -22.01 -6.96 16.96
N GLY A 145 -22.44 -8.04 16.29
CA GLY A 145 -22.75 -9.37 16.86
C GLY A 145 -21.58 -10.11 17.54
N LEU A 146 -21.84 -11.34 18.01
CA LEU A 146 -20.92 -12.15 18.82
C LEU A 146 -19.76 -12.80 18.03
N GLY A 147 -19.56 -12.44 16.77
CA GLY A 147 -18.44 -12.94 15.96
C GLY A 147 -17.08 -12.38 16.42
N TYR A 148 -16.04 -13.19 16.30
CA TYR A 148 -14.66 -12.73 16.46
C TYR A 148 -13.71 -13.56 15.58
N VAL A 149 -12.46 -13.11 15.47
CA VAL A 149 -11.46 -13.72 14.60
C VAL A 149 -10.22 -14.09 15.43
N SER A 150 -9.71 -15.30 15.22
CA SER A 150 -8.56 -15.83 15.95
C SER A 150 -7.60 -16.59 15.03
N VAL A 151 -6.36 -16.74 15.47
CA VAL A 151 -5.32 -17.56 14.83
C VAL A 151 -5.44 -19.03 15.27
N MET A 152 -5.92 -19.24 16.50
CA MET A 152 -6.21 -20.56 17.07
C MET A 152 -7.65 -20.50 17.59
N CYS A 153 -8.58 -21.15 16.89
CA CYS A 153 -9.97 -21.19 17.37
C CYS A 153 -9.99 -22.07 18.64
N SER A 154 -10.50 -21.54 19.75
CA SER A 154 -10.84 -22.34 20.93
C SER A 154 -12.03 -23.22 20.57
N SER A 155 -11.96 -24.51 20.90
CA SER A 155 -12.74 -25.59 20.25
C SER A 155 -14.22 -25.67 20.62
N GLU A 156 -14.82 -24.64 21.19
CA GLU A 156 -16.25 -24.59 21.42
C GLU A 156 -16.74 -23.22 20.99
N TYR A 157 -17.80 -23.17 20.18
CA TYR A 157 -18.51 -21.94 19.81
C TYR A 157 -18.52 -20.93 20.96
N VAL A 158 -18.35 -19.64 20.69
CA VAL A 158 -18.44 -18.65 21.77
C VAL A 158 -19.88 -18.58 22.25
N LYS A 159 -20.12 -19.32 23.35
CA LYS A 159 -21.43 -19.51 23.98
C LYS A 159 -21.87 -18.29 24.79
N ASN A 160 -20.99 -17.33 25.08
CA ASN A 160 -21.30 -16.19 25.96
C ASN A 160 -20.70 -14.85 25.47
N SER A 161 -21.51 -13.79 25.56
CA SER A 161 -21.15 -12.40 25.24
C SER A 161 -19.97 -11.85 26.04
N THR A 162 -19.76 -12.29 27.28
CA THR A 162 -18.64 -11.84 28.12
C THR A 162 -17.30 -12.42 27.64
N GLN A 163 -17.30 -13.68 27.18
CA GLN A 163 -16.13 -14.27 26.53
C GLN A 163 -15.85 -13.61 25.19
N ALA A 164 -16.89 -13.35 24.38
CA ALA A 164 -16.77 -12.56 23.15
C ALA A 164 -16.15 -11.18 23.44
N ALA A 165 -16.63 -10.47 24.47
CA ALA A 165 -16.13 -9.15 24.84
C ALA A 165 -14.65 -9.14 25.27
N ASN A 166 -14.19 -10.16 26.00
CA ASN A 166 -12.76 -10.30 26.36
C ASN A 166 -11.87 -10.59 25.14
N LEU A 167 -12.41 -11.27 24.11
CA LEU A 167 -11.70 -11.55 22.86
C LEU A 167 -11.66 -10.34 21.92
N ARG A 168 -12.58 -9.37 22.09
CA ARG A 168 -12.68 -8.17 21.24
C ARG A 168 -11.55 -7.15 21.40
N ASN A 169 -10.70 -7.26 22.44
CA ASN A 169 -9.58 -6.35 22.69
C ASN A 169 -8.22 -7.06 22.66
N GLN A 170 -8.12 -8.19 21.96
CA GLN A 170 -6.87 -8.93 21.88
C GLN A 170 -5.95 -8.33 20.82
N GLN A 171 -4.75 -7.94 21.26
CA GLN A 171 -3.65 -7.70 20.35
C GLN A 171 -3.05 -9.04 19.96
N LEU A 172 -3.02 -9.35 18.67
CA LEU A 172 -2.38 -10.57 18.17
C LEU A 172 -1.13 -10.21 17.39
N THR A 173 -0.09 -10.98 17.62
CA THR A 173 1.16 -10.84 16.89
C THR A 173 1.29 -12.00 15.92
N LEU A 174 1.42 -11.68 14.63
CA LEU A 174 1.41 -12.64 13.54
C LEU A 174 2.58 -12.40 12.60
N ARG A 175 3.19 -13.49 12.13
CA ARG A 175 4.24 -13.41 11.13
C ARG A 175 3.63 -13.44 9.73
N LEU A 176 3.99 -12.46 8.91
CA LEU A 176 3.57 -12.41 7.51
C LEU A 176 4.28 -13.48 6.67
N ASP A 177 3.65 -13.89 5.58
CA ASP A 177 4.31 -14.71 4.57
C ASP A 177 5.23 -13.88 3.64
N LYS A 178 5.77 -14.53 2.60
CA LYS A 178 6.62 -13.87 1.57
C LYS A 178 5.86 -12.80 0.77
N GLN A 179 4.56 -13.00 0.58
CA GLN A 179 3.68 -12.12 -0.19
C GLN A 179 3.09 -10.99 0.68
N ARG A 180 3.38 -11.01 1.99
CA ARG A 180 2.84 -10.11 3.03
C ARG A 180 1.38 -10.41 3.40
N ASN A 181 0.94 -11.65 3.21
CA ASN A 181 -0.37 -12.09 3.63
C ASN A 181 -0.37 -12.44 5.12
N ALA A 182 -1.48 -12.09 5.78
CA ALA A 182 -1.88 -12.64 7.07
C ALA A 182 -3.23 -13.33 6.90
N THR A 183 -3.36 -14.51 7.48
CA THR A 183 -4.59 -15.30 7.46
C THR A 183 -5.11 -15.45 8.86
N LEU A 184 -6.42 -15.28 9.03
CA LEU A 184 -7.12 -15.44 10.29
C LEU A 184 -8.30 -16.40 10.10
N LYS A 185 -8.65 -17.13 11.16
CA LYS A 185 -9.83 -18.00 11.18
C LYS A 185 -10.99 -17.28 11.88
N CYS A 186 -12.14 -17.26 11.24
CA CYS A 186 -13.36 -16.69 11.78
C CYS A 186 -14.05 -17.69 12.71
N CYS A 187 -14.44 -17.21 13.89
CA CYS A 187 -15.15 -17.99 14.90
C CYS A 187 -16.42 -17.20 15.27
N THR A 188 -17.55 -17.60 14.71
CA THR A 188 -18.87 -16.99 14.93
C THR A 188 -19.77 -17.92 15.75
N ALA A 189 -20.74 -17.34 16.46
CA ALA A 189 -21.79 -18.12 17.12
C ALA A 189 -22.95 -18.36 16.13
N PRO A 190 -23.64 -19.50 16.20
CA PRO A 190 -24.85 -19.73 15.40
C PRO A 190 -25.91 -18.66 15.75
N ASN A 191 -26.59 -18.12 14.73
CA ASN A 191 -27.62 -17.08 14.85
C ASN A 191 -27.14 -15.74 15.45
N SER A 192 -25.84 -15.42 15.38
CA SER A 192 -25.36 -14.08 15.75
C SER A 192 -25.72 -13.03 14.69
N ASP A 193 -25.76 -11.75 15.06
CA ASP A 193 -25.80 -10.69 14.05
C ASP A 193 -24.48 -10.59 13.28
N ASP A 194 -24.54 -9.96 12.11
CA ASP A 194 -23.36 -9.57 11.33
C ASP A 194 -22.39 -8.75 12.19
N THR A 195 -21.10 -9.08 12.08
CA THR A 195 -20.03 -8.45 12.86
C THR A 195 -19.06 -7.74 11.93
N ILE A 196 -18.86 -6.44 12.14
CA ILE A 196 -17.84 -5.67 11.42
C ILE A 196 -16.52 -5.82 12.16
N LEU A 197 -15.50 -6.32 11.47
CA LEU A 197 -14.14 -6.40 11.94
C LEU A 197 -13.27 -5.35 11.26
N GLY A 198 -12.68 -4.45 12.06
CA GLY A 198 -11.61 -3.56 11.65
C GLY A 198 -10.26 -4.09 12.14
N ILE A 199 -9.32 -4.27 11.22
CA ILE A 199 -7.96 -4.72 11.51
C ILE A 199 -7.03 -3.51 11.44
N TYR A 200 -6.36 -3.24 12.55
CA TYR A 200 -5.41 -2.15 12.68
C TYR A 200 -4.02 -2.70 13.00
N MET A 201 -2.99 -2.09 12.46
CA MET A 201 -1.60 -2.42 12.75
C MET A 201 -1.04 -1.43 13.76
N LEU A 202 -0.45 -1.95 14.84
CA LEU A 202 0.18 -1.15 15.89
C LEU A 202 1.69 -1.02 15.68
N SER A 203 2.32 -2.12 15.28
CA SER A 203 3.76 -2.18 15.05
C SER A 203 4.15 -3.37 14.19
N TRP A 204 5.31 -3.31 13.55
CA TRP A 204 5.91 -4.46 12.89
C TRP A 204 7.42 -4.52 13.12
N GLU A 205 8.00 -5.72 13.09
CA GLU A 205 9.42 -5.98 13.32
C GLU A 205 9.96 -6.98 12.30
N TYR A 206 11.20 -6.78 11.85
CA TYR A 206 11.90 -7.65 10.90
C TYR A 206 12.87 -8.65 11.56
#